data_AF-A0A1E7X843-F1
#
_entry.id   AF-A0A1E7X843-F1
#
_cell.length_a   1.000
_cell.length_b   1.000
_cell.length_c   1.000
_cell.angle_alpha   90.00
_cell.angle_beta   90.00
_cell.angle_gamma   90.00
#
_symmetry.space_group_name_H-M   'P 1'
#
loop_
_entity.id
_entity.type
_entity.pdbx_description
1 polymer ?
#
loop_
_entity_poly.entity_id
_entity_poly.type
_entity_poly.pdbx_seq_one_letter_code
_entity_poly.pdbx_strand_id
1 'polypeptide(L)'
;MKKLACSLLPVASLILAGCATRALPPSPTHISEPPRPAGAIPEPVRQSAMLPPPKATAKVETYSVTVHKVPVQSLLFALARDAGLNVDVHPGVEGSVTLNALDQTLPQLLARIQRQVDMRYEINGTTLTVLPDTPEWRNYKVDYVNIARSTNSSVNIATQISTTGGGSSASNPVGAASGTGQNGGSSGGSFGGNSATNNPSNNSTTVVNNRSDNNFWYSLEKNIRDMLRPTTINDKLVDPLTAPQPGQNSQTGQTGQATGAQGANSQQQASPSPFDGGAFGGNRNTTTNSVVVNAEGGLIAVRATSRQHEKIREFLEIVLGAAKRQVLIEATVLEVKLSNNYQQGINWSTISGGNVQFSQRAIGQTGLPSGVNPGTSPGAFLLTYSAAGKLGNLTTAIQLLESFGKVKVLSSPKISVMNNQTALLKVVDNNVFFSIKVTPAVLGTNGTPISQAVYESKLETVPVGFVMSVTPQISDNDEVTINVRPTITRIVGYVNDPNPALADAKVTSRVPVIQARELESLMKVPSGQIAVMGGLMQDSVDNLKDGIPLLSSVPVIGDLFSFRNETSTKTELVIFMRPVVIKDASVNGDYRNYRDLLPGEPDTEPYPVPSTYPVPTAKANGS
;
A
#
# COMPACT_ATOMS: atom_id res chain seq x y z
N MET A 1 14.77 -39.63 -85.11
CA MET A 1 14.17 -40.96 -84.84
C MET A 1 13.96 -41.05 -83.32
N LYS A 2 12.78 -40.68 -82.80
CA LYS A 2 11.63 -41.53 -82.43
C LYS A 2 11.81 -42.33 -81.11
N LYS A 3 11.00 -41.93 -80.09
CA LYS A 3 10.49 -42.67 -78.90
C LYS A 3 11.49 -42.86 -77.74
N LEU A 4 11.21 -42.66 -76.44
CA LEU A 4 10.01 -42.54 -75.58
C LEU A 4 10.29 -41.46 -74.49
N ALA A 5 9.41 -40.49 -74.21
CA ALA A 5 8.24 -40.54 -73.31
C ALA A 5 8.61 -40.87 -71.83
N CYS A 6 8.63 -39.87 -70.94
CA CYS A 6 7.50 -39.42 -70.13
C CYS A 6 7.29 -40.27 -68.85
N SER A 7 7.96 -39.91 -67.76
CA SER A 7 7.46 -40.05 -66.36
C SER A 7 8.51 -39.53 -65.38
N LEU A 8 8.34 -38.32 -64.83
CA LEU A 8 8.91 -37.90 -63.51
C LEU A 8 8.47 -36.47 -63.09
N LEU A 9 7.44 -35.92 -63.74
CA LEU A 9 6.99 -34.54 -63.56
C LEU A 9 5.72 -34.33 -62.69
N PRO A 10 5.33 -35.19 -61.72
CA PRO A 10 4.29 -34.80 -60.75
C PRO A 10 4.76 -34.70 -59.28
N VAL A 11 6.06 -34.83 -58.96
CA VAL A 11 6.52 -34.77 -57.55
C VAL A 11 6.97 -33.36 -57.14
N ALA A 12 7.39 -32.51 -58.09
CA ALA A 12 7.89 -31.16 -57.81
C ALA A 12 6.78 -30.10 -57.58
N SER A 13 5.52 -30.41 -57.92
CA SER A 13 4.40 -29.46 -57.83
C SER A 13 3.58 -29.56 -56.54
N LEU A 14 3.86 -30.54 -55.66
CA LEU A 14 3.13 -30.76 -54.41
C LEU A 14 3.75 -30.07 -53.18
N ILE A 15 4.90 -29.39 -53.32
CA ILE A 15 5.61 -28.73 -52.20
C ILE A 15 5.38 -27.20 -52.17
N LEU A 16 4.72 -26.62 -53.19
CA LEU A 16 4.48 -25.16 -53.27
C LEU A 16 3.05 -24.67 -52.93
N ALA A 17 2.18 -25.53 -52.40
CA ALA A 17 0.82 -25.15 -51.98
C ALA A 17 0.60 -25.34 -50.48
N GLY A 18 1.50 -24.77 -49.65
CA GLY A 18 1.49 -24.93 -48.20
C GLY A 18 1.45 -23.64 -47.37
N CYS A 19 1.38 -22.45 -47.99
CA CYS A 19 1.35 -21.18 -47.26
C CYS A 19 0.04 -20.43 -47.52
N ALA A 20 -1.06 -20.95 -46.96
CA ALA A 20 -2.26 -20.18 -46.71
C ALA A 20 -2.45 -20.09 -45.19
N THR A 21 -2.29 -18.89 -44.64
CA THR A 21 -2.62 -18.57 -43.26
C THR A 21 -4.09 -18.90 -43.01
N ARG A 22 -4.37 -20.02 -42.34
CA ARG A 22 -5.71 -20.27 -41.79
C ARG A 22 -5.89 -19.34 -40.59
N ALA A 23 -6.73 -18.32 -40.73
CA ALA A 23 -7.30 -17.64 -39.58
C ALA A 23 -8.12 -18.66 -38.78
N LEU A 24 -7.71 -18.89 -37.52
CA LEU A 24 -8.46 -19.72 -36.57
C LEU A 24 -9.86 -19.10 -36.39
N PRO A 25 -10.95 -19.87 -36.56
CA PRO A 25 -12.25 -19.40 -36.12
C PRO A 25 -12.20 -19.22 -34.59
N PRO A 26 -12.76 -18.14 -34.03
CA PRO A 26 -12.85 -17.97 -32.59
C PRO A 26 -13.62 -19.16 -32.00
N SER A 27 -13.03 -19.82 -31.01
CA SER A 27 -13.66 -20.89 -30.24
C SER A 27 -15.03 -20.45 -29.74
N PRO A 28 -16.12 -21.22 -29.96
CA PRO A 28 -17.44 -20.92 -29.45
C PRO A 28 -17.53 -21.30 -27.97
N THR A 29 -16.72 -20.63 -27.15
CA THR A 29 -16.82 -20.62 -25.68
C THR A 29 -16.48 -19.22 -25.21
N HIS A 30 -17.20 -18.24 -25.74
CA HIS A 30 -17.58 -17.11 -24.91
C HIS A 30 -18.56 -17.62 -23.86
N ILE A 31 -18.40 -17.16 -22.63
CA ILE A 31 -19.37 -17.30 -21.54
C ILE A 31 -20.66 -16.66 -22.02
N SER A 32 -21.49 -17.45 -22.69
CA SER A 32 -22.92 -17.18 -22.78
C SER A 32 -23.45 -17.80 -21.51
N GLU A 33 -23.71 -16.95 -20.52
CA GLU A 33 -24.54 -17.33 -19.38
C GLU A 33 -25.81 -17.99 -19.97
N PRO A 34 -26.11 -19.26 -19.64
CA PRO A 34 -27.34 -19.87 -20.11
C PRO A 34 -28.49 -18.95 -19.69
N PRO A 35 -29.49 -18.68 -20.56
CA PRO A 35 -30.63 -17.87 -20.17
C PRO A 35 -31.22 -18.51 -18.92
N ARG A 36 -31.14 -17.77 -17.81
CA ARG A 36 -31.75 -18.14 -16.54
C ARG A 36 -33.19 -18.53 -16.87
N PRO A 37 -33.65 -19.73 -16.49
CA PRO A 37 -35.06 -20.08 -16.69
C PRO A 37 -35.86 -18.91 -16.12
N ALA A 38 -36.77 -18.39 -16.93
CA ALA A 38 -37.72 -17.39 -16.48
C ALA A 38 -38.61 -18.08 -15.43
N GLY A 39 -38.11 -18.15 -14.19
CA GLY A 39 -38.95 -18.33 -13.03
C GLY A 39 -39.99 -17.24 -13.13
N ALA A 40 -41.26 -17.65 -13.18
CA ALA A 40 -42.39 -16.74 -13.22
C ALA A 40 -42.11 -15.63 -12.22
N ILE A 41 -41.99 -14.40 -12.71
CA ILE A 41 -41.85 -13.22 -11.86
C ILE A 41 -42.99 -13.34 -10.86
N PRO A 42 -42.74 -13.56 -9.56
CA PRO A 42 -43.82 -13.59 -8.59
C PRO A 42 -44.54 -12.26 -8.74
N GLU A 43 -45.87 -12.32 -8.88
CA GLU A 43 -46.70 -11.14 -9.07
C GLU A 43 -46.25 -10.08 -8.06
N PRO A 44 -45.96 -8.83 -8.49
CA PRO A 44 -45.47 -7.81 -7.58
C PRO A 44 -46.43 -7.74 -6.41
N VAL A 45 -45.92 -8.04 -5.21
CA VAL A 45 -46.69 -8.05 -3.97
C VAL A 45 -47.31 -6.66 -3.83
N ARG A 46 -48.57 -6.52 -4.26
CA ARG A 46 -49.41 -5.34 -4.05
C ARG A 46 -49.89 -5.35 -2.60
N GLN A 47 -48.95 -5.43 -1.68
CA GLN A 47 -49.21 -5.15 -0.28
C GLN A 47 -48.37 -3.94 0.07
N SER A 48 -48.77 -2.78 -0.48
CA SER A 48 -48.57 -1.55 0.27
C SER A 48 -49.33 -1.78 1.57
N ALA A 49 -48.61 -2.11 2.66
CA ALA A 49 -49.16 -2.00 3.99
C ALA A 49 -49.77 -0.61 4.05
N MET A 50 -51.10 -0.52 4.05
CA MET A 50 -51.77 0.76 4.18
C MET A 50 -51.25 1.30 5.50
N LEU A 51 -50.41 2.34 5.42
CA LEU A 51 -49.93 3.03 6.60
C LEU A 51 -51.18 3.31 7.44
N PRO A 52 -51.18 2.94 8.73
CA PRO A 52 -52.32 3.22 9.58
C PRO A 52 -52.68 4.70 9.38
N PRO A 53 -53.98 5.03 9.21
CA PRO A 53 -54.39 6.40 8.94
C PRO A 53 -53.72 7.29 9.98
N PRO A 54 -53.04 8.37 9.56
CA PRO A 54 -52.24 9.19 10.46
C PRO A 54 -53.12 9.57 11.64
N LYS A 55 -52.78 9.10 12.84
CA LYS A 55 -53.45 9.55 14.06
C LYS A 55 -53.30 11.05 14.08
N ALA A 56 -54.41 11.77 14.16
CA ALA A 56 -54.40 13.23 14.24
C ALA A 56 -53.52 13.64 15.43
N THR A 57 -52.31 14.14 15.13
CA THR A 57 -51.43 14.72 16.13
C THR A 57 -52.17 15.89 16.75
N ALA A 58 -52.24 15.95 18.09
CA ALA A 58 -52.88 17.05 18.79
C ALA A 58 -52.31 18.38 18.26
N LYS A 59 -53.18 19.31 17.88
CA LYS A 59 -52.79 20.62 17.38
C LYS A 59 -52.03 21.33 18.50
N VAL A 60 -50.74 21.58 18.29
CA VAL A 60 -49.89 22.26 19.28
C VAL A 60 -50.36 23.71 19.39
N GLU A 61 -50.51 24.20 20.62
CA GLU A 61 -50.90 25.59 20.87
C GLU A 61 -49.84 26.56 20.35
N THR A 62 -50.30 27.60 19.67
CA THR A 62 -49.47 28.63 19.04
C THR A 62 -49.76 29.98 19.68
N TYR A 63 -48.72 30.74 19.96
CA TYR A 63 -48.79 32.04 20.62
C TYR A 63 -48.13 33.11 19.74
N SER A 64 -48.70 34.30 19.78
CA SER A 64 -48.21 35.47 19.05
C SER A 64 -47.77 36.53 20.04
N VAL A 65 -46.48 36.90 20.02
CA VAL A 65 -45.85 37.80 20.99
C VAL A 65 -44.99 38.83 20.28
N THR A 66 -45.26 40.10 20.57
CA THR A 66 -44.49 41.24 20.07
C THR A 66 -44.02 42.08 21.26
N VAL A 67 -42.70 42.08 21.48
CA VAL A 67 -42.06 42.77 22.61
C VAL A 67 -40.79 43.48 22.15
N HIS A 68 -40.56 44.67 22.69
CA HIS A 68 -39.41 45.50 22.38
C HIS A 68 -38.69 45.90 23.68
N LYS A 69 -37.44 45.44 23.84
CA LYS A 69 -36.60 45.72 25.02
C LYS A 69 -37.29 45.41 26.37
N VAL A 70 -38.00 44.29 26.44
CA VAL A 70 -38.71 43.86 27.65
C VAL A 70 -37.78 42.99 28.51
N PRO A 71 -37.75 43.17 29.85
CA PRO A 71 -37.00 42.28 30.74
C PRO A 71 -37.41 40.82 30.56
N VAL A 72 -36.42 39.93 30.42
CA VAL A 72 -36.66 38.51 30.12
C VAL A 72 -37.54 37.82 31.17
N GLN A 73 -37.38 38.17 32.44
CA GLN A 73 -38.16 37.60 33.54
C GLN A 73 -39.66 37.88 33.37
N SER A 74 -40.02 39.14 33.13
CA SER A 74 -41.42 39.54 32.90
C SER A 74 -42.03 38.84 31.68
N LEU A 75 -41.24 38.69 30.61
CA LEU A 75 -41.66 37.99 29.41
C LEU A 75 -41.93 36.50 29.67
N LEU A 76 -41.05 35.82 30.41
CA LEU A 76 -41.20 34.41 30.76
C LEU A 76 -42.42 34.15 31.65
N PHE A 77 -42.68 35.04 32.62
CA PHE A 77 -43.90 34.97 33.43
C PHE A 77 -45.17 35.15 32.58
N ALA A 78 -45.16 36.08 31.63
CA ALA A 78 -46.30 36.29 30.73
C ALA A 78 -46.54 35.06 29.83
N LEU A 79 -45.47 34.50 29.24
CA LEU A 79 -45.53 33.31 28.39
C LEU A 79 -46.02 32.07 29.16
N ALA A 80 -45.51 31.84 30.37
CA ALA A 80 -45.92 30.70 31.17
C ALA A 80 -47.39 30.80 31.61
N ARG A 81 -47.85 32.02 31.94
CA ARG A 81 -49.25 32.28 32.27
C ARG A 81 -50.18 31.99 31.10
N ASP A 82 -49.80 32.39 29.88
CA ASP A 82 -50.59 32.16 28.67
C ASP A 82 -50.61 30.68 28.27
N ALA A 83 -49.49 29.97 28.50
CA ALA A 83 -49.36 28.54 28.26
C ALA A 83 -49.93 27.65 29.38
N GLY A 84 -50.44 28.23 30.48
CA GLY A 84 -50.96 27.47 31.63
C GLY A 84 -49.90 26.65 32.39
N LEU A 85 -48.63 27.06 32.35
CA LEU A 85 -47.52 26.39 33.02
C LEU A 85 -47.09 27.14 34.29
N ASN A 86 -46.64 26.38 35.30
CA ASN A 86 -45.91 26.94 36.44
C ASN A 86 -44.51 27.32 35.99
N VAL A 87 -43.95 28.43 36.50
CA VAL A 87 -42.62 28.90 36.08
C VAL A 87 -41.73 29.23 37.27
N ASP A 88 -40.52 28.68 37.24
CA ASP A 88 -39.47 28.92 38.22
C ASP A 88 -38.29 29.61 37.52
N VAL A 89 -38.09 30.91 37.76
CA VAL A 89 -37.00 31.68 37.15
C VAL A 89 -35.90 31.92 38.18
N HIS A 90 -34.70 31.43 37.90
CA HIS A 90 -33.53 31.67 38.74
C HIS A 90 -33.09 33.15 38.69
N PRO A 91 -32.71 33.78 39.82
CA PRO A 91 -32.42 35.23 39.88
C PRO A 91 -31.24 35.66 38.98
N GLY A 92 -30.29 34.77 38.72
CA GLY A 92 -29.15 35.02 37.83
C GLY A 92 -29.49 35.14 36.32
N VAL A 93 -30.77 35.09 35.93
CA VAL A 93 -31.21 35.27 34.55
C VAL A 93 -31.56 36.73 34.32
N GLU A 94 -30.65 37.45 33.69
CA GLU A 94 -30.78 38.88 33.40
C GLU A 94 -30.65 39.15 31.91
N GLY A 95 -31.36 40.18 31.43
CA GLY A 95 -31.31 40.58 30.03
C GLY A 95 -32.62 41.16 29.54
N SER A 96 -32.55 41.87 28.41
CA SER A 96 -33.72 42.37 27.70
C SER A 96 -33.89 41.62 26.39
N VAL A 97 -35.13 41.26 26.07
CA VAL A 97 -35.48 40.55 24.84
C VAL A 97 -36.23 41.50 23.91
N THR A 98 -35.91 41.42 22.63
CA THR A 98 -36.71 42.03 21.56
C THR A 98 -37.13 40.92 20.60
N LEU A 99 -38.43 40.65 20.55
CA LEU A 99 -38.98 39.51 19.84
C LEU A 99 -40.27 39.90 19.14
N ASN A 100 -40.38 39.56 17.87
CA ASN A 100 -41.65 39.50 17.16
C ASN A 100 -41.85 38.07 16.66
N ALA A 101 -42.92 37.43 17.11
CA ALA A 101 -43.27 36.06 16.78
C ALA A 101 -44.77 35.96 16.55
N LEU A 102 -45.15 35.35 15.43
CA LEU A 102 -46.53 35.12 15.03
C LEU A 102 -46.74 33.61 14.91
N ASP A 103 -47.78 33.10 15.57
CA ASP A 103 -48.22 31.71 15.54
C ASP A 103 -47.09 30.70 15.81
N GLN A 104 -46.24 30.97 16.81
CA GLN A 104 -45.12 30.09 17.19
C GLN A 104 -45.46 29.25 18.42
N THR A 105 -44.90 28.05 18.50
CA THR A 105 -45.08 27.21 19.68
C THR A 105 -44.23 27.72 20.85
N LEU A 106 -44.64 27.44 22.09
CA LEU A 106 -43.89 27.85 23.28
C LEU A 106 -42.39 27.44 23.22
N PRO A 107 -42.02 26.20 22.85
CA PRO A 107 -40.61 25.82 22.73
C PRO A 107 -39.83 26.63 21.68
N GLN A 108 -40.48 27.03 20.57
CA GLN A 108 -39.86 27.88 19.56
C GLN A 108 -39.60 29.29 20.11
N LEU A 109 -40.55 29.85 20.85
CA LEU A 109 -40.39 31.15 21.53
C LEU A 109 -39.25 31.10 22.54
N LEU A 110 -39.25 30.10 23.41
CA LEU A 110 -38.18 29.90 24.41
C LEU A 110 -36.81 29.72 23.75
N ALA A 111 -36.71 28.98 22.64
CA ALA A 111 -35.47 28.84 21.89
C ALA A 111 -35.00 30.16 21.26
N ARG A 112 -35.91 31.04 20.82
CA ARG A 112 -35.55 32.38 20.33
C ARG A 112 -35.08 33.30 21.46
N ILE A 113 -35.70 33.21 22.63
CA ILE A 113 -35.30 33.95 23.84
C ILE A 113 -33.90 33.48 24.30
N GLN A 114 -33.66 32.17 24.35
CA GLN A 114 -32.36 31.56 24.68
C GLN A 114 -31.21 31.98 23.74
N ARG A 115 -31.51 32.40 22.50
CA ARG A 115 -30.48 32.94 21.58
C ARG A 115 -30.09 34.38 21.90
N GLN A 116 -30.94 35.14 22.58
CA GLN A 116 -30.67 36.54 22.95
C GLN A 116 -30.14 36.67 24.38
N VAL A 117 -30.59 35.81 25.29
CA VAL A 117 -30.22 35.82 26.71
C VAL A 117 -29.57 34.48 27.06
N ASP A 118 -28.54 34.51 27.88
CA ASP A 118 -27.81 33.33 28.33
C ASP A 118 -28.58 32.57 29.42
N MET A 119 -29.65 31.90 28.98
CA MET A 119 -30.52 31.09 29.81
C MET A 119 -30.74 29.71 29.19
N ARG A 120 -31.00 28.72 30.04
CA ARG A 120 -31.49 27.39 29.66
C ARG A 120 -32.85 27.18 30.30
N TYR A 121 -33.66 26.34 29.66
CA TYR A 121 -34.98 25.99 30.17
C TYR A 121 -35.17 24.48 30.15
N GLU A 122 -35.95 23.99 31.11
CA GLU A 122 -36.36 22.59 31.21
C GLU A 122 -37.86 22.56 31.47
N ILE A 123 -38.59 21.75 30.70
CA ILE A 123 -40.04 21.59 30.85
C ILE A 123 -40.28 20.21 31.46
N ASN A 124 -40.63 20.20 32.75
CA ASN A 124 -40.93 18.98 33.49
C ASN A 124 -42.44 18.93 33.77
N GLY A 125 -43.18 18.27 32.88
CA GLY A 125 -44.65 18.20 32.95
C GLY A 125 -45.27 19.59 32.82
N THR A 126 -45.81 20.11 33.93
CA THR A 126 -46.48 21.43 34.00
C THR A 126 -45.55 22.55 34.48
N THR A 127 -44.30 22.25 34.84
CA THR A 127 -43.35 23.24 35.38
C THR A 127 -42.27 23.57 34.37
N LEU A 128 -42.10 24.86 34.07
CA LEU A 128 -41.03 25.45 33.28
C LEU A 128 -39.97 26.00 34.25
N THR A 129 -38.83 25.33 34.33
CA THR A 129 -37.68 25.81 35.13
C THR A 129 -36.69 26.52 34.22
N VAL A 130 -36.31 27.75 34.58
CA VAL A 130 -35.38 28.59 33.83
C VAL A 130 -34.15 28.90 34.69
N LEU A 131 -32.98 28.53 34.17
CA LEU A 131 -31.69 28.64 34.84
C LEU A 131 -30.72 29.49 34.00
N PRO A 132 -29.74 30.19 34.61
CA PRO A 132 -28.69 30.86 33.85
C PRO A 132 -27.80 29.83 33.15
N ASP A 133 -27.23 30.20 32.00
CA ASP A 133 -26.33 29.35 31.23
C ASP A 133 -24.92 29.27 31.86
N THR A 134 -24.84 28.66 33.04
CA THR A 134 -23.58 28.44 33.75
C THR A 134 -22.86 27.17 33.26
N PRO A 135 -21.50 27.14 33.23
CA PRO A 135 -20.77 25.97 32.74
C PRO A 135 -21.00 24.73 33.61
N GLU A 136 -21.55 23.68 33.00
CA GLU A 136 -21.86 22.40 33.64
C GLU A 136 -21.07 21.24 33.02
N TRP A 137 -20.85 20.19 33.81
CA TRP A 137 -20.27 18.94 33.34
C TRP A 137 -21.29 18.14 32.55
N ARG A 138 -20.93 17.73 31.34
CA ARG A 138 -21.64 16.69 30.59
C ARG A 138 -20.67 15.61 30.13
N ASN A 139 -21.17 14.39 30.13
CA ASN A 139 -20.44 13.20 29.76
C ASN A 139 -20.87 12.80 28.35
N TYR A 140 -19.87 12.62 27.48
CA TYR A 140 -20.04 12.14 26.12
C TYR A 140 -19.38 10.77 26.00
N LYS A 141 -20.12 9.81 25.43
CA LYS A 141 -19.59 8.49 25.14
C LYS A 141 -18.96 8.48 23.76
N VAL A 142 -17.74 7.99 23.66
CA VAL A 142 -16.97 7.88 22.43
C VAL A 142 -16.57 6.42 22.26
N ASP A 143 -17.28 5.72 21.37
CA ASP A 143 -16.95 4.35 21.01
C ASP A 143 -15.86 4.35 19.91
N TYR A 144 -14.62 4.56 20.33
CA TYR A 144 -13.44 4.47 19.46
C TYR A 144 -12.30 3.77 20.20
N VAL A 145 -11.49 3.00 19.47
CA VAL A 145 -10.38 2.24 20.07
C VAL A 145 -9.29 3.20 20.58
N ASN A 146 -8.78 2.97 21.79
CA ASN A 146 -7.60 3.68 22.29
C ASN A 146 -6.32 3.14 21.64
N ILE A 147 -6.07 3.54 20.39
CA ILE A 147 -4.86 3.18 19.66
C ILE A 147 -4.24 4.41 18.98
N ALA A 148 -2.94 4.57 19.19
CA ALA A 148 -2.10 5.48 18.42
C ALA A 148 -1.29 4.65 17.42
N ARG A 149 -1.37 5.02 16.13
CA ARG A 149 -0.68 4.29 15.06
C ARG A 149 0.18 5.23 14.25
N SER A 150 1.48 4.98 14.23
CA SER A 150 2.43 5.63 13.33
C SER A 150 2.84 4.63 12.25
N THR A 151 2.62 4.97 10.99
CA THR A 151 3.03 4.17 9.84
C THR A 151 4.08 4.94 9.07
N ASN A 152 5.30 4.40 9.00
CA ASN A 152 6.36 4.92 8.15
C ASN A 152 6.56 3.94 6.99
N SER A 153 6.53 4.44 5.77
CA SER A 153 6.82 3.70 4.55
C SER A 153 7.96 4.41 3.83
N SER A 154 9.02 3.69 3.50
CA SER A 154 10.11 4.22 2.69
C SER A 154 10.32 3.37 1.44
N VAL A 155 10.44 4.02 0.29
CA VAL A 155 10.87 3.37 -0.96
C VAL A 155 12.30 3.77 -1.22
N ASN A 156 13.20 2.78 -1.24
CA ASN A 156 14.62 2.98 -1.49
C ASN A 156 14.96 2.35 -2.86
N ILE A 157 15.18 3.19 -3.87
CA ILE A 157 15.72 2.72 -5.16
C ILE A 157 17.19 3.09 -5.18
N ALA A 158 18.07 2.09 -5.07
CA ALA A 158 19.50 2.24 -5.23
C ALA A 158 19.91 1.66 -6.59
N THR A 159 20.25 2.53 -7.55
CA THR A 159 20.86 2.07 -8.80
C THR A 159 22.39 2.09 -8.63
N GLN A 160 22.97 0.94 -8.31
CA GLN A 160 24.41 0.77 -8.37
C GLN A 160 24.82 0.50 -9.82
N ILE A 161 25.44 1.48 -10.48
CA ILE A 161 26.16 1.22 -11.73
C ILE A 161 27.57 0.78 -11.32
N SER A 162 27.78 -0.53 -11.23
CA SER A 162 29.14 -1.08 -11.17
C SER A 162 29.75 -0.93 -12.56
N THR A 163 30.58 0.10 -12.76
CA THR A 163 31.36 0.23 -13.99
C THR A 163 32.43 -0.85 -14.00
N THR A 164 32.12 -1.98 -14.64
CA THR A 164 33.09 -3.01 -14.99
C THR A 164 33.72 -2.62 -16.32
N GLY A 165 34.95 -2.08 -16.30
CA GLY A 165 35.72 -1.85 -17.52
C GLY A 165 36.80 -0.78 -17.40
N GLY A 166 38.06 -1.21 -17.24
CA GLY A 166 39.23 -0.32 -17.27
C GLY A 166 40.51 -0.97 -16.74
N GLY A 167 40.85 -2.16 -17.22
CA GLY A 167 42.14 -2.78 -16.92
C GLY A 167 43.27 -2.30 -17.85
N SER A 168 44.46 -2.21 -17.27
CA SER A 168 45.82 -2.23 -17.85
C SER A 168 46.49 -0.93 -18.35
N SER A 169 47.58 -0.61 -17.63
CA SER A 169 48.90 -0.23 -18.13
C SER A 169 49.09 1.08 -18.90
N ALA A 170 49.62 2.10 -18.22
CA ALA A 170 50.61 3.00 -18.80
C ALA A 170 51.46 3.67 -17.70
N SER A 171 52.76 3.48 -17.83
CA SER A 171 53.89 4.13 -17.18
C SER A 171 53.68 5.60 -16.81
N ASN A 172 54.03 5.97 -15.57
CA ASN A 172 54.36 7.35 -15.22
C ASN A 172 55.82 7.42 -14.76
N PRO A 173 56.74 7.99 -15.56
CA PRO A 173 58.10 8.29 -15.13
C PRO A 173 58.22 9.79 -14.85
N VAL A 174 58.10 10.23 -13.60
CA VAL A 174 58.59 11.57 -13.24
C VAL A 174 59.03 11.65 -11.79
N GLY A 175 60.34 11.85 -11.61
CA GLY A 175 60.87 12.80 -10.63
C GLY A 175 61.03 12.34 -9.20
N ALA A 176 61.87 11.32 -8.95
CA ALA A 176 62.48 11.15 -7.63
C ALA A 176 63.69 12.09 -7.50
N ALA A 177 63.53 13.17 -6.74
CA ALA A 177 64.63 14.02 -6.28
C ALA A 177 64.65 14.07 -4.74
N SER A 178 65.71 13.47 -4.18
CA SER A 178 66.49 13.88 -3.00
C SER A 178 65.77 14.39 -1.74
N GLY A 179 66.01 13.71 -0.61
CA GLY A 179 65.81 14.31 0.71
C GLY A 179 65.86 13.35 1.89
N THR A 180 67.02 12.77 2.17
CA THR A 180 67.35 12.13 3.45
C THR A 180 67.37 13.15 4.60
N GLY A 181 66.66 12.88 5.69
CA GLY A 181 66.71 13.66 6.94
C GLY A 181 66.07 12.88 8.09
N GLN A 182 66.89 12.55 9.09
CA GLN A 182 66.63 11.64 10.20
C GLN A 182 66.45 12.45 11.51
N ASN A 183 65.61 11.96 12.43
CA ASN A 183 65.48 12.34 13.85
C ASN A 183 64.94 13.77 14.14
N GLY A 184 64.10 14.06 15.12
CA GLY A 184 63.61 13.34 16.30
C GLY A 184 63.35 14.40 17.39
N GLY A 185 62.15 14.46 17.98
CA GLY A 185 61.88 15.34 19.12
C GLY A 185 60.44 15.83 19.31
N SER A 186 59.76 15.21 20.28
CA SER A 186 58.94 15.87 21.32
C SER A 186 57.58 16.52 21.00
N SER A 187 56.55 15.90 21.58
CA SER A 187 55.37 16.49 22.28
C SER A 187 54.44 17.48 21.55
N GLY A 188 53.16 17.12 21.44
CA GLY A 188 52.07 18.11 21.38
C GLY A 188 50.79 17.65 20.68
N GLY A 189 49.76 17.39 21.48
CA GLY A 189 48.31 17.55 21.22
C GLY A 189 47.73 17.64 19.80
N SER A 190 46.74 16.75 19.61
CA SER A 190 45.43 17.02 18.99
C SER A 190 45.19 16.66 17.52
N PHE A 191 43.96 16.16 17.33
CA PHE A 191 43.15 15.99 16.12
C PHE A 191 43.31 14.67 15.34
N GLY A 192 42.30 13.82 15.55
CA GLY A 192 41.98 12.68 14.69
C GLY A 192 41.55 13.15 13.30
N GLY A 193 42.30 12.72 12.29
CA GLY A 193 41.92 12.78 10.90
C GLY A 193 41.57 11.38 10.41
N ASN A 194 40.28 11.10 10.24
CA ASN A 194 39.81 9.94 9.53
C ASN A 194 40.25 10.05 8.07
N SER A 195 41.03 9.07 7.61
CA SER A 195 41.36 8.86 6.19
C SER A 195 40.09 8.48 5.44
N ALA A 196 39.42 9.49 4.88
CA ALA A 196 38.39 9.31 3.86
C ALA A 196 39.09 9.07 2.51
N THR A 197 39.39 7.81 2.22
CA THR A 197 39.63 7.37 0.85
C THR A 197 38.30 7.41 0.11
N ASN A 198 37.99 8.59 -0.43
CA ASN A 198 36.84 8.84 -1.29
C ASN A 198 36.98 8.02 -2.59
N ASN A 199 36.32 6.87 -2.64
CA ASN A 199 35.88 6.29 -3.89
C ASN A 199 34.50 6.90 -4.21
N PRO A 200 34.34 7.75 -5.24
CA PRO A 200 33.03 8.25 -5.64
C PRO A 200 32.26 7.11 -6.30
N SER A 201 31.66 6.25 -5.50
CA SER A 201 30.57 5.38 -5.96
C SER A 201 29.41 6.30 -6.32
N ASN A 202 29.16 6.46 -7.61
CA ASN A 202 28.02 7.18 -8.16
C ASN A 202 26.73 6.42 -7.79
N ASN A 203 26.20 6.68 -6.59
CA ASN A 203 24.94 6.13 -6.12
C ASN A 203 23.84 7.18 -6.24
N SER A 204 22.89 6.98 -7.15
CA SER A 204 21.63 7.70 -7.10
C SER A 204 20.69 6.91 -6.20
N THR A 205 20.46 7.41 -4.98
CA THR A 205 19.42 6.88 -4.09
C THR A 205 18.27 7.87 -4.03
N THR A 206 17.13 7.50 -4.60
CA THR A 206 15.87 8.22 -4.39
C THR A 206 15.15 7.57 -3.22
N VAL A 207 14.88 8.35 -2.16
CA VAL A 207 14.15 7.91 -0.97
C VAL A 207 12.85 8.68 -0.85
N VAL A 208 11.73 7.98 -0.91
CA VAL A 208 10.40 8.58 -0.64
C VAL A 208 9.94 8.10 0.73
N ASN A 209 9.83 9.02 1.69
CA ASN A 209 9.33 8.75 3.04
C ASN A 209 7.87 9.20 3.15
N ASN A 210 6.97 8.26 3.41
CA ASN A 210 5.56 8.52 3.68
C ASN A 210 5.28 8.18 5.14
N ARG A 211 4.85 9.18 5.93
CA ARG A 211 4.55 9.05 7.36
C ARG A 211 3.08 9.36 7.60
N SER A 212 2.38 8.45 8.26
CA SER A 212 0.98 8.59 8.65
C SER A 212 0.86 8.36 10.16
N ASP A 213 0.49 9.42 10.89
CA ASP A 213 0.27 9.37 12.34
C ASP A 213 -1.22 9.51 12.64
N ASN A 214 -1.82 8.46 13.18
CA ASN A 214 -3.21 8.43 13.63
C ASN A 214 -3.25 8.40 15.15
N ASN A 215 -3.62 9.52 15.76
CA ASN A 215 -3.88 9.61 17.20
C ASN A 215 -5.23 10.33 17.44
N PHE A 216 -6.29 9.52 17.43
CA PHE A 216 -7.67 10.01 17.48
C PHE A 216 -7.98 10.73 18.81
N TRP A 217 -7.68 10.11 19.95
CA TRP A 217 -7.99 10.69 21.26
C TRP A 217 -7.29 12.01 21.51
N TYR A 218 -6.01 12.11 21.14
CA TYR A 218 -5.24 13.34 21.27
C TYR A 218 -5.81 14.47 20.39
N SER A 219 -6.09 14.18 19.12
CA SER A 219 -6.66 15.17 18.21
C SER A 219 -8.06 15.61 18.65
N LEU A 220 -8.88 14.67 19.16
CA LEU A 220 -10.21 14.95 19.66
C LEU A 220 -10.19 15.85 20.91
N GLU A 221 -9.34 15.51 21.89
CA GLU A 221 -9.16 16.34 23.09
C GLU A 221 -8.72 17.76 22.72
N LYS A 222 -7.69 17.86 21.87
CA LYS A 222 -7.17 19.15 21.40
C LYS A 222 -8.25 19.99 20.73
N ASN A 223 -9.04 19.40 19.83
CA ASN A 223 -10.11 20.09 19.12
C ASN A 223 -11.22 20.57 20.06
N ILE A 224 -11.64 19.73 21.01
CA ILE A 224 -12.66 20.12 22.00
C ILE A 224 -12.13 21.26 22.89
N ARG A 225 -10.87 21.16 23.33
CA ARG A 225 -10.22 22.19 24.14
C ARG A 225 -10.11 23.52 23.40
N ASP A 226 -9.72 23.48 22.13
CA ASP A 226 -9.64 24.67 21.27
C ASP A 226 -11.02 25.30 21.04
N MET A 227 -12.08 24.49 20.91
CA MET A 227 -13.44 25.00 20.76
C MET A 227 -14.01 25.63 22.05
N LEU A 228 -13.51 25.22 23.22
CA LEU A 228 -13.86 25.79 24.51
C LEU A 228 -13.07 27.06 24.85
N ARG A 229 -11.98 27.34 24.13
CA ARG A 229 -11.24 28.59 24.34
C ARG A 229 -12.17 29.76 24.01
N PRO A 230 -12.29 30.76 24.90
CA PRO A 230 -12.92 32.02 24.54
C PRO A 230 -12.12 32.57 23.36
N THR A 231 -12.78 32.77 22.23
CA THR A 231 -12.20 33.21 20.95
C THR A 231 -11.77 34.68 21.01
N THR A 232 -10.92 35.04 21.96
CA THR A 232 -10.09 36.24 21.90
C THR A 232 -8.73 35.83 21.34
N ILE A 233 -8.57 36.16 20.06
CA ILE A 233 -7.31 36.27 19.30
C ILE A 233 -6.17 36.64 20.26
N ASN A 234 -5.29 35.70 20.63
CA ASN A 234 -3.88 35.90 21.07
C ASN A 234 -3.24 34.74 21.85
N ASP A 235 -3.91 33.60 22.07
CA ASP A 235 -3.22 32.48 22.74
C ASP A 235 -2.33 31.72 21.74
N LYS A 236 -1.02 31.65 22.01
CA LYS A 236 -0.06 30.93 21.16
C LYS A 236 -0.29 29.43 21.32
N LEU A 237 -0.46 28.73 20.19
CA LEU A 237 -0.48 27.27 20.13
C LEU A 237 0.86 26.72 20.67
N VAL A 238 0.86 26.18 21.89
CA VAL A 238 1.93 25.28 22.34
C VAL A 238 1.47 23.88 21.99
N ASP A 239 2.05 23.30 20.94
CA ASP A 239 1.87 21.90 20.59
C ASP A 239 2.63 21.02 21.58
N PRO A 240 1.98 20.18 22.39
CA PRO A 240 2.66 19.32 23.36
C PRO A 240 3.48 18.19 22.72
N LEU A 241 3.45 18.05 21.37
CA LEU A 241 4.37 17.18 20.63
C LEU A 241 5.69 17.87 20.23
N THR A 242 5.79 19.19 20.35
CA THR A 242 7.08 19.88 20.28
C THR A 242 7.81 19.63 21.60
N ALA A 243 8.71 18.65 21.60
CA ALA A 243 9.71 18.56 22.66
C ALA A 243 10.37 19.94 22.85
N PRO A 244 10.63 20.41 24.08
CA PRO A 244 11.46 21.59 24.28
C PRO A 244 12.87 21.27 23.77
N GLN A 245 13.16 21.68 22.53
CA GLN A 245 14.52 21.83 22.07
C GLN A 245 15.18 22.90 22.94
N PRO A 246 16.28 22.60 23.64
CA PRO A 246 16.98 23.62 24.39
C PRO A 246 17.60 24.64 23.41
N GLY A 247 17.08 25.86 23.47
CA GLY A 247 17.77 27.09 23.07
C GLY A 247 17.98 27.32 21.57
N GLN A 248 17.05 28.02 20.93
CA GLN A 248 17.39 28.84 19.77
C GLN A 248 16.74 30.22 19.91
N ASN A 249 17.52 31.16 20.46
CA ASN A 249 17.19 32.57 20.51
C ASN A 249 16.93 33.09 19.08
N SER A 250 15.72 33.55 18.84
CA SER A 250 15.38 34.40 17.70
C SER A 250 15.58 35.85 18.13
N GLN A 251 16.65 36.48 17.62
CA GLN A 251 16.91 37.90 17.78
C GLN A 251 16.64 38.60 16.44
N THR A 252 15.65 39.47 16.42
CA THR A 252 15.33 40.39 15.32
C THR A 252 15.69 41.82 15.73
N GLY A 253 16.48 42.52 14.88
CA GLY A 253 16.79 43.96 14.92
C GLY A 253 17.90 44.33 15.93
N GLN A 254 18.85 45.24 15.69
CA GLN A 254 18.96 46.33 14.72
C GLN A 254 20.43 46.81 14.66
N THR A 255 20.83 47.31 13.49
CA THR A 255 21.96 48.20 13.13
C THR A 255 22.87 48.82 14.22
N GLY A 256 24.19 48.75 14.02
CA GLY A 256 25.18 49.65 14.64
C GLY A 256 26.64 49.27 14.38
N GLN A 257 27.38 50.14 13.69
CA GLN A 257 28.85 50.11 13.49
C GLN A 257 29.62 50.25 14.81
N ALA A 258 30.75 49.55 14.96
CA ALA A 258 32.08 50.13 15.18
C ALA A 258 33.08 49.12 15.79
N THR A 259 34.29 49.19 15.24
CA THR A 259 35.63 48.83 15.73
C THR A 259 35.85 48.71 17.24
N GLY A 260 36.70 47.76 17.64
CA GLY A 260 37.44 47.84 18.90
C GLY A 260 37.97 46.51 19.42
N ALA A 261 39.23 46.23 19.14
CA ALA A 261 40.01 45.18 19.81
C ALA A 261 40.37 45.61 21.25
N GLN A 262 40.27 44.69 22.21
CA GLN A 262 41.28 44.46 23.24
C GLN A 262 40.84 43.33 24.17
N GLY A 263 41.66 42.29 24.24
CA GLY A 263 41.62 41.35 25.34
C GLY A 263 42.33 41.93 26.56
N ALA A 264 41.84 41.61 27.74
CA ALA A 264 42.67 41.42 28.92
C ALA A 264 41.95 40.52 29.92
N ASN A 265 42.73 39.52 30.32
CA ASN A 265 42.45 38.41 31.21
C ASN A 265 42.22 38.89 32.65
N SER A 266 41.22 38.34 33.35
CA SER A 266 41.34 38.14 34.80
C SER A 266 40.51 36.93 35.22
N GLN A 267 41.20 36.05 35.92
CA GLN A 267 40.71 34.83 36.52
C GLN A 267 39.71 35.14 37.64
N GLN A 268 38.89 34.14 37.96
CA GLN A 268 38.78 33.57 39.31
C GLN A 268 37.38 33.57 39.95
N GLN A 269 37.07 32.38 40.47
CA GLN A 269 36.24 32.07 41.63
C GLN A 269 34.71 32.06 41.48
N ALA A 270 34.17 30.85 41.56
CA ALA A 270 32.79 30.56 41.89
C ALA A 270 32.42 31.11 43.27
N SER A 271 31.28 31.78 43.36
CA SER A 271 30.49 31.91 44.59
C SER A 271 29.00 32.00 44.22
N PRO A 272 28.10 31.33 44.97
CA PRO A 272 26.67 31.30 44.66
C PRO A 272 26.02 32.60 45.16
N SER A 273 25.35 33.33 44.25
CA SER A 273 24.53 34.48 44.62
C SER A 273 23.20 34.04 45.22
N PRO A 274 22.74 34.64 46.32
CA PRO A 274 21.51 34.27 47.01
C PRO A 274 20.27 34.87 46.33
N PHE A 275 19.22 34.05 46.27
CA PHE A 275 17.79 34.39 46.40
C PHE A 275 17.39 35.83 46.02
N ASP A 276 17.08 36.07 44.73
CA ASP A 276 16.34 37.26 44.30
C ASP A 276 14.84 36.94 44.30
N GLY A 277 14.13 37.56 45.25
CA GLY A 277 12.70 37.45 45.50
C GLY A 277 11.87 38.30 44.54
N GLY A 278 11.93 37.97 43.25
CA GLY A 278 11.27 38.74 42.18
C GLY A 278 10.70 37.88 41.06
N ALA A 279 10.01 36.77 41.38
CA ALA A 279 9.39 35.91 40.36
C ALA A 279 8.03 35.29 40.76
N PHE A 280 7.26 35.95 41.63
CA PHE A 280 5.86 35.60 41.89
C PHE A 280 4.91 36.57 41.18
N GLY A 281 5.06 36.64 39.86
CA GLY A 281 4.19 37.38 38.95
C GLY A 281 4.04 36.65 37.61
N GLY A 282 4.15 35.31 37.63
CA GLY A 282 3.79 34.51 36.47
C GLY A 282 2.28 34.40 36.40
N ASN A 283 1.68 34.92 35.32
CA ASN A 283 0.32 34.64 34.90
C ASN A 283 0.05 33.13 35.00
N ARG A 284 -0.42 32.66 36.15
CA ARG A 284 -1.13 31.40 36.27
C ARG A 284 -2.46 31.65 35.58
N ASN A 285 -2.43 31.50 34.26
CA ASN A 285 -3.60 31.15 33.50
C ASN A 285 -4.05 29.83 34.14
N THR A 286 -4.93 29.94 35.14
CA THR A 286 -5.63 28.83 35.76
C THR A 286 -6.49 28.31 34.63
N THR A 287 -5.87 27.45 33.84
CA THR A 287 -6.56 26.70 32.80
C THR A 287 -7.50 25.83 33.60
N THR A 288 -8.71 26.33 33.82
CA THR A 288 -9.80 25.55 34.34
C THR A 288 -9.87 24.37 33.38
N ASN A 289 -9.47 23.18 33.84
CA ASN A 289 -9.48 22.00 33.00
C ASN A 289 -10.94 21.71 32.65
N SER A 290 -11.35 22.22 31.50
CA SER A 290 -12.72 22.17 30.99
C SER A 290 -12.99 20.84 30.29
N VAL A 291 -11.97 20.03 30.03
CA VAL A 291 -12.09 18.72 29.37
C VAL A 291 -11.30 17.70 30.17
N VAL A 292 -11.91 16.55 30.43
CA VAL A 292 -11.29 15.36 31.00
C VAL A 292 -11.62 14.19 30.08
N VAL A 293 -10.59 13.54 29.55
CA VAL A 293 -10.74 12.38 28.66
C VAL A 293 -10.31 11.12 29.41
N ASN A 294 -11.16 10.11 29.37
CA ASN A 294 -10.82 8.74 29.77
C ASN A 294 -10.97 7.85 28.53
N ALA A 295 -9.86 7.66 27.83
CA ALA A 295 -9.81 6.86 26.60
C ALA A 295 -10.05 5.36 26.86
N GLU A 296 -9.65 4.85 28.03
CA GLU A 296 -9.88 3.45 28.44
C GLU A 296 -11.38 3.16 28.65
N GLY A 297 -12.10 4.10 29.25
CA GLY A 297 -13.53 4.02 29.50
C GLY A 297 -14.40 4.53 28.35
N GLY A 298 -13.82 5.03 27.25
CA GLY A 298 -14.56 5.62 26.15
C GLY A 298 -15.38 6.86 26.54
N LEU A 299 -14.91 7.63 27.52
CA LEU A 299 -15.66 8.73 28.14
C LEU A 299 -14.93 10.06 27.99
N ILE A 300 -15.65 11.11 27.58
CA ILE A 300 -15.18 12.48 27.62
C ILE A 300 -16.12 13.29 28.51
N ALA A 301 -15.60 13.82 29.61
CA ALA A 301 -16.31 14.76 30.46
C ALA A 301 -15.90 16.18 30.08
N VAL A 302 -16.87 17.02 29.73
CA VAL A 302 -16.64 18.41 29.34
C VAL A 302 -17.42 19.34 30.24
N ARG A 303 -16.77 20.39 30.75
CA ARG A 303 -17.37 21.50 31.48
C ARG A 303 -17.55 22.69 30.54
N ALA A 304 -18.78 22.97 30.14
CA ALA A 304 -19.08 24.00 29.16
C ALA A 304 -20.49 24.58 29.34
N THR A 305 -20.76 25.73 28.71
CA THR A 305 -22.12 26.29 28.65
C THR A 305 -23.02 25.45 27.73
N SER A 306 -24.34 25.61 27.83
CA SER A 306 -25.33 24.91 27.01
C SER A 306 -25.09 25.11 25.51
N ARG A 307 -24.79 26.35 25.09
CA ARG A 307 -24.45 26.64 23.69
C ARG A 307 -23.18 25.94 23.22
N GLN A 308 -22.18 25.80 24.09
CA GLN A 308 -20.95 25.09 23.75
C GLN A 308 -21.18 23.57 23.68
N HIS A 309 -21.98 23.01 24.58
CA HIS A 309 -22.38 21.59 24.55
C HIS A 309 -23.11 21.22 23.26
N GLU A 310 -23.94 22.11 22.72
CA GLU A 310 -24.58 21.91 21.42
C GLU A 310 -23.55 21.71 20.29
N LYS A 311 -22.56 22.62 20.23
CA LYS A 311 -21.48 22.55 19.25
C LYS A 311 -20.59 21.32 19.43
N ILE A 312 -20.31 20.94 20.68
CA ILE A 312 -19.52 19.72 20.98
C ILE A 312 -20.25 18.49 20.48
N ARG A 313 -21.57 18.42 20.70
CA ARG A 313 -22.36 17.29 20.26
C ARG A 313 -22.38 17.17 18.74
N GLU A 314 -22.66 18.27 18.04
CA GLU A 314 -22.63 18.33 16.56
C GLU A 314 -21.26 17.89 16.02
N PHE A 315 -20.18 18.42 16.60
CA PHE A 315 -18.81 18.07 16.22
C PHE A 315 -18.51 16.58 16.46
N LEU A 316 -18.86 16.05 17.64
CA LEU A 316 -18.67 14.64 17.97
C LEU A 316 -19.47 13.73 17.04
N GLU A 317 -20.71 14.08 16.71
CA GLU A 317 -21.55 13.32 15.79
C GLU A 317 -20.91 13.20 14.40
N ILE A 318 -20.44 14.32 13.85
CA ILE A 318 -19.77 14.35 12.54
C ILE A 318 -18.47 13.55 12.57
N VAL A 319 -17.62 13.76 13.59
CA VAL A 319 -16.31 13.10 13.69
C VAL A 319 -16.45 11.60 13.92
N LEU A 320 -17.33 11.18 14.83
CA LEU A 320 -17.58 9.76 15.10
C LEU A 320 -18.29 9.09 13.93
N GLY A 321 -19.24 9.79 13.29
CA GLY A 321 -19.89 9.34 12.08
C GLY A 321 -18.88 9.05 10.97
N ALA A 322 -17.98 9.99 10.68
CA ALA A 322 -16.94 9.82 9.68
C ALA A 322 -15.92 8.73 10.06
N ALA A 323 -15.46 8.68 11.31
CA ALA A 323 -14.44 7.74 11.78
C ALA A 323 -14.92 6.27 11.82
N LYS A 324 -16.23 6.04 11.99
CA LYS A 324 -16.83 4.70 12.02
C LYS A 324 -17.12 4.10 10.65
N ARG A 325 -17.05 4.90 9.57
CA ARG A 325 -17.30 4.39 8.20
C ARG A 325 -16.25 3.35 7.84
N GLN A 326 -16.69 2.33 7.09
CA GLN A 326 -15.85 1.23 6.67
C GLN A 326 -15.90 1.08 5.15
N VAL A 327 -14.84 0.53 4.58
CA VAL A 327 -14.74 0.21 3.16
C VAL A 327 -14.14 -1.19 3.00
N LEU A 328 -14.79 -1.99 2.17
CA LEU A 328 -14.24 -3.22 1.65
C LEU A 328 -13.43 -2.89 0.41
N ILE A 329 -12.15 -3.24 0.41
CA ILE A 329 -11.25 -3.04 -0.71
C ILE A 329 -10.96 -4.40 -1.34
N GLU A 330 -11.30 -4.52 -2.61
CA GLU A 330 -10.96 -5.67 -3.44
C GLU A 330 -9.87 -5.28 -4.43
N ALA A 331 -8.75 -6.00 -4.39
CA ALA A 331 -7.68 -5.88 -5.36
C ALA A 331 -7.75 -7.09 -6.28
N THR A 332 -7.64 -6.90 -7.59
CA THR A 332 -7.58 -7.98 -8.59
C THR A 332 -6.30 -7.82 -9.40
N VAL A 333 -5.38 -8.74 -9.21
CA VAL A 333 -4.09 -8.78 -9.89
C VAL A 333 -4.16 -9.80 -11.00
N LEU A 334 -3.97 -9.35 -12.24
CA LEU A 334 -3.97 -10.18 -13.43
C LEU A 334 -2.59 -10.13 -14.08
N GLU A 335 -1.89 -11.27 -14.12
CA GLU A 335 -0.67 -11.43 -14.90
C GLU A 335 -0.91 -12.43 -16.03
N VAL A 336 -0.64 -12.00 -17.26
CA VAL A 336 -0.70 -12.84 -18.46
C VAL A 336 0.71 -12.94 -19.03
N LYS A 337 1.23 -14.17 -19.12
CA LYS A 337 2.48 -14.48 -19.79
C LYS A 337 2.17 -15.30 -21.05
N LEU A 338 2.50 -14.75 -22.20
CA LEU A 338 2.45 -15.42 -23.50
C LEU A 338 3.88 -15.72 -23.93
N SER A 339 4.19 -16.98 -24.21
CA SER A 339 5.46 -17.42 -24.77
C SER A 339 5.22 -18.12 -26.10
N ASN A 340 5.92 -17.67 -27.14
CA ASN A 340 6.03 -18.36 -28.41
C ASN A 340 7.50 -18.78 -28.58
N ASN A 341 7.75 -20.04 -28.87
CA ASN A 341 9.08 -20.54 -29.16
C ASN A 341 9.04 -21.35 -30.46
N TYR A 342 9.74 -20.83 -31.47
CA TYR A 342 9.88 -21.40 -32.80
C TYR A 342 11.30 -21.93 -33.00
N GLN A 343 11.40 -23.22 -33.31
CA GLN A 343 12.65 -23.93 -33.53
C GLN A 343 12.62 -24.63 -34.88
N GLN A 344 13.65 -24.36 -35.68
CA GLN A 344 13.85 -24.98 -36.97
C GLN A 344 15.34 -25.23 -37.20
N GLY A 345 15.69 -26.44 -37.64
CA GLY A 345 17.03 -26.72 -38.15
C GLY A 345 17.34 -28.20 -38.28
N ILE A 346 18.53 -28.48 -38.81
CA ILE A 346 19.09 -29.82 -38.89
C ILE A 346 20.17 -29.93 -37.81
N ASN A 347 20.11 -30.98 -36.99
CA ASN A 347 21.17 -31.23 -36.02
C ASN A 347 22.38 -31.86 -36.75
N TRP A 348 23.36 -31.03 -37.13
CA TRP A 348 24.56 -31.50 -37.83
C TRP A 348 25.56 -32.24 -36.93
N SER A 349 25.41 -32.18 -35.60
CA SER A 349 26.28 -32.92 -34.67
C SER A 349 26.04 -34.43 -34.69
N THR A 350 24.87 -34.88 -35.14
CA THR A 350 24.54 -36.31 -35.29
C THR A 350 25.04 -36.89 -36.62
N ILE A 351 25.52 -36.05 -37.53
CA ILE A 351 26.14 -36.44 -38.79
C ILE A 351 27.61 -36.78 -38.48
N SER A 352 27.81 -37.81 -37.67
CA SER A 352 29.12 -38.41 -37.41
C SER A 352 29.26 -39.66 -38.29
N GLY A 353 29.41 -39.45 -39.59
CA GLY A 353 29.59 -40.53 -40.57
C GLY A 353 31.03 -40.55 -41.09
N GLY A 354 31.86 -41.46 -40.58
CA GLY A 354 33.26 -41.63 -41.02
C GLY A 354 34.28 -40.68 -40.36
N ASN A 355 35.40 -40.44 -41.07
CA ASN A 355 36.59 -39.70 -40.61
C ASN A 355 36.37 -38.20 -40.29
N VAL A 356 35.17 -37.65 -40.49
CA VAL A 356 34.87 -36.22 -40.31
C VAL A 356 33.85 -36.09 -39.19
N GLN A 357 34.26 -35.49 -38.07
CA GLN A 357 33.39 -35.18 -36.95
C GLN A 357 33.10 -33.67 -36.93
N PHE A 358 31.81 -33.33 -37.03
CA PHE A 358 31.34 -31.97 -36.83
C PHE A 358 30.97 -31.79 -35.36
N SER A 359 31.72 -30.96 -34.62
CA SER A 359 31.38 -30.66 -33.23
C SER A 359 31.49 -29.16 -32.95
N GLN A 360 30.40 -28.59 -32.47
CA GLN A 360 30.38 -27.26 -31.88
C GLN A 360 30.81 -27.41 -30.42
N ARG A 361 32.05 -27.02 -30.11
CA ARG A 361 32.60 -27.06 -28.75
C ARG A 361 32.99 -25.65 -28.32
N ALA A 362 32.67 -25.30 -27.07
CA ALA A 362 33.17 -24.07 -26.47
C ALA A 362 34.71 -24.13 -26.36
N ILE A 363 35.41 -23.06 -26.76
CA ILE A 363 36.87 -22.97 -26.68
C ILE A 363 37.26 -22.85 -25.20
N GLY A 364 37.87 -23.89 -24.63
CA GLY A 364 38.38 -23.84 -23.26
C GLY A 364 38.76 -25.17 -22.59
N GLN A 365 38.34 -26.33 -23.11
CA GLN A 365 38.57 -27.62 -22.43
C GLN A 365 39.63 -28.55 -23.06
N THR A 366 40.17 -28.26 -24.25
CA THR A 366 41.26 -29.05 -24.87
C THR A 366 42.07 -28.19 -25.85
N GLY A 367 43.39 -28.40 -25.90
CA GLY A 367 44.32 -27.67 -26.77
C GLY A 367 43.99 -27.82 -28.26
N LEU A 368 43.86 -26.68 -28.94
CA LEU A 368 43.65 -26.57 -30.38
C LEU A 368 45.00 -26.67 -31.12
N PRO A 369 45.07 -27.29 -32.31
CA PRO A 369 46.27 -27.22 -33.13
C PRO A 369 46.52 -25.77 -33.59
N SER A 370 47.61 -25.20 -33.08
CA SER A 370 48.32 -23.95 -33.38
C SER A 370 47.52 -22.77 -33.99
N GLY A 371 47.43 -21.67 -33.23
CA GLY A 371 47.10 -20.33 -33.76
C GLY A 371 45.90 -19.61 -33.14
N VAL A 372 45.15 -20.27 -32.24
CA VAL A 372 43.98 -19.68 -31.57
C VAL A 372 44.17 -19.73 -30.06
N ASN A 373 44.37 -18.58 -29.43
CA ASN A 373 44.53 -18.48 -27.97
C ASN A 373 43.19 -18.75 -27.26
N PRO A 374 43.14 -19.62 -26.24
CA PRO A 374 41.92 -19.88 -25.47
C PRO A 374 41.49 -18.63 -24.68
N GLY A 375 40.20 -18.28 -24.72
CA GLY A 375 39.57 -17.43 -23.68
C GLY A 375 38.81 -16.17 -24.10
N THR A 376 38.74 -15.80 -25.39
CA THR A 376 38.13 -14.49 -25.77
C THR A 376 37.01 -14.53 -26.82
N SER A 377 36.63 -15.70 -27.35
CA SER A 377 35.56 -15.81 -28.35
C SER A 377 34.62 -16.99 -28.08
N PRO A 378 33.35 -16.75 -27.73
CA PRO A 378 32.31 -17.78 -27.71
C PRO A 378 31.97 -18.21 -29.14
N GLY A 379 31.97 -19.52 -29.42
CA GLY A 379 31.32 -20.08 -30.61
C GLY A 379 32.21 -20.47 -31.80
N ALA A 380 33.44 -20.97 -31.60
CA ALA A 380 34.19 -21.56 -32.71
C ALA A 380 33.62 -22.93 -33.14
N PHE A 381 33.35 -23.05 -34.44
CA PHE A 381 33.00 -24.31 -35.08
C PHE A 381 34.27 -25.12 -35.33
N LEU A 382 34.40 -26.32 -34.74
CA LEU A 382 35.57 -27.16 -34.89
C LEU A 382 35.29 -28.34 -35.82
N LEU A 383 36.06 -28.41 -36.91
CA LEU A 383 36.07 -29.53 -37.84
C LEU A 383 37.20 -30.48 -37.45
N THR A 384 36.87 -31.61 -36.84
CA THR A 384 37.86 -32.61 -36.45
C THR A 384 37.89 -33.71 -37.49
N TYR A 385 39.03 -33.87 -38.17
CA TYR A 385 39.28 -34.95 -39.12
C TYR A 385 40.13 -36.03 -38.44
N SER A 386 39.56 -37.20 -38.15
CA SER A 386 40.27 -38.36 -37.61
C SER A 386 40.48 -39.40 -38.71
N ALA A 387 41.74 -39.72 -39.02
CA ALA A 387 42.11 -40.49 -40.21
C ALA A 387 41.90 -42.02 -40.10
N ALA A 388 40.86 -42.51 -39.41
CA ALA A 388 40.64 -43.93 -39.22
C ALA A 388 39.14 -44.32 -39.17
N GLY A 389 38.58 -44.83 -40.27
CA GLY A 389 37.27 -45.49 -40.29
C GLY A 389 36.43 -45.32 -41.55
N LYS A 390 35.90 -46.44 -42.07
CA LYS A 390 35.03 -46.54 -43.26
C LYS A 390 33.73 -45.72 -43.11
N LEU A 391 33.24 -45.15 -44.23
CA LEU A 391 31.97 -44.40 -44.30
C LEU A 391 30.80 -45.26 -43.80
N GLY A 392 30.22 -44.87 -42.67
CA GLY A 392 29.08 -45.56 -42.07
C GLY A 392 28.08 -44.58 -41.49
N ASN A 393 26.86 -44.66 -42.01
CA ASN A 393 25.58 -44.11 -41.52
C ASN A 393 25.46 -42.57 -41.37
N LEU A 394 24.91 -41.92 -42.41
CA LEU A 394 24.43 -40.54 -42.36
C LEU A 394 23.08 -40.50 -41.63
N THR A 395 23.09 -40.23 -40.33
CA THR A 395 21.86 -40.02 -39.55
C THR A 395 21.61 -38.51 -39.38
N THR A 396 20.82 -37.94 -40.30
CA THR A 396 20.37 -36.54 -40.25
C THR A 396 19.04 -36.45 -39.50
N ALA A 397 18.98 -35.74 -38.37
CA ALA A 397 17.72 -35.45 -37.69
C ALA A 397 17.25 -34.03 -38.05
N ILE A 398 16.05 -33.93 -38.65
CA ILE A 398 15.37 -32.66 -38.92
C ILE A 398 14.48 -32.36 -37.71
N GLN A 399 14.68 -31.21 -37.08
CA GLN A 399 13.87 -30.78 -35.95
C GLN A 399 13.08 -29.52 -36.34
N LEU A 400 11.76 -29.67 -36.48
CA LEU A 400 10.80 -28.58 -36.56
C LEU A 400 9.90 -28.66 -35.33
N LEU A 401 9.92 -27.61 -34.51
CA LEU A 401 9.08 -27.51 -33.33
C LEU A 401 8.60 -26.08 -33.17
N GLU A 402 7.29 -25.88 -33.14
CA GLU A 402 6.68 -24.63 -32.72
C GLU A 402 5.91 -24.90 -31.42
N SER A 403 6.12 -24.07 -30.40
CA SER A 403 5.51 -24.25 -29.09
C SER A 403 4.90 -22.95 -28.57
N PHE A 404 3.65 -23.03 -28.12
CA PHE A 404 2.89 -21.90 -27.58
C PHE A 404 2.51 -22.16 -26.13
N GLY A 405 2.74 -21.18 -25.27
CA GLY A 405 2.36 -21.21 -23.86
C GLY A 405 1.64 -19.94 -23.46
N LYS A 406 0.48 -20.08 -22.80
CA LYS A 406 -0.25 -18.96 -22.17
C LYS A 406 -0.50 -19.30 -20.70
N VAL A 407 0.08 -18.51 -19.81
CA VAL A 407 -0.13 -18.62 -18.36
C VAL A 407 -0.88 -17.39 -17.89
N LYS A 408 -1.97 -17.59 -17.15
CA LYS A 408 -2.74 -16.51 -16.51
C LYS A 408 -2.72 -16.75 -15.01
N VAL A 409 -2.21 -15.79 -14.26
CA VAL A 409 -2.28 -15.77 -12.80
C VAL A 409 -3.31 -14.71 -12.39
N LEU A 410 -4.27 -15.11 -11.57
CA LEU A 410 -5.27 -14.23 -10.99
C LEU A 410 -5.23 -14.34 -9.47
N SER A 411 -5.04 -13.22 -8.79
CA SER A 411 -5.19 -13.11 -7.34
C SER A 411 -6.21 -12.01 -7.03
N SER A 412 -7.21 -12.31 -6.20
CA SER A 412 -8.25 -11.35 -5.80
C SER A 412 -8.30 -11.11 -4.28
N PRO A 413 -7.23 -10.59 -3.66
CA PRO A 413 -7.23 -10.30 -2.23
C PRO A 413 -8.28 -9.24 -1.85
N LYS A 414 -8.94 -9.45 -0.71
CA LYS A 414 -9.95 -8.54 -0.17
C LYS A 414 -9.63 -8.18 1.28
N ILE A 415 -9.84 -6.93 1.67
CA ILE A 415 -9.64 -6.47 3.05
C ILE A 415 -10.67 -5.39 3.40
N SER A 416 -11.29 -5.49 4.57
CA SER A 416 -12.19 -4.46 5.11
C SER A 416 -11.41 -3.55 6.04
N VAL A 417 -11.60 -2.23 5.90
CA VAL A 417 -10.79 -1.21 6.56
C VAL A 417 -11.67 -0.05 7.01
N MET A 418 -11.39 0.51 8.19
CA MET A 418 -12.06 1.71 8.70
C MET A 418 -11.53 2.99 8.02
N ASN A 419 -12.34 4.04 8.01
CA ASN A 419 -11.97 5.33 7.48
C ASN A 419 -10.72 5.91 8.17
N ASN A 420 -9.79 6.45 7.39
CA ASN A 420 -8.50 6.99 7.83
C ASN A 420 -7.60 6.00 8.59
N GLN A 421 -7.87 4.70 8.52
CA GLN A 421 -7.05 3.67 9.17
C GLN A 421 -6.26 2.88 8.14
N THR A 422 -4.95 2.79 8.33
CA THR A 422 -4.11 1.96 7.47
C THR A 422 -4.32 0.49 7.80
N ALA A 423 -4.52 -0.36 6.80
CA ALA A 423 -4.51 -1.81 6.96
C ALA A 423 -3.36 -2.43 6.18
N LEU A 424 -2.87 -3.58 6.66
CA LEU A 424 -1.83 -4.38 6.01
C LEU A 424 -2.39 -5.78 5.76
N LEU A 425 -2.38 -6.20 4.51
CA LEU A 425 -2.64 -7.56 4.10
C LEU A 425 -1.32 -8.21 3.69
N LYS A 426 -0.97 -9.34 4.30
CA LYS A 426 0.24 -10.11 3.95
C LYS A 426 -0.14 -11.58 3.72
N VAL A 427 -0.08 -12.01 2.47
CA VAL A 427 -0.36 -13.38 2.02
C VAL A 427 0.90 -13.89 1.33
N VAL A 428 1.80 -14.50 2.10
CA VAL A 428 3.12 -14.91 1.60
C VAL A 428 3.48 -16.30 2.10
N ASP A 429 4.22 -17.02 1.26
CA ASP A 429 4.93 -18.24 1.61
C ASP A 429 6.37 -17.89 2.00
N ASN A 430 6.79 -18.32 3.19
CA ASN A 430 8.14 -18.09 3.68
C ASN A 430 9.07 -19.17 3.13
N ASN A 431 9.81 -18.85 2.07
CA ASN A 431 10.80 -19.78 1.51
C ASN A 431 12.10 -19.69 2.30
N VAL A 432 12.63 -20.83 2.71
CA VAL A 432 13.81 -20.95 3.56
C VAL A 432 15.03 -21.32 2.73
N PHE A 433 16.14 -20.64 2.96
CA PHE A 433 17.44 -20.99 2.40
C PHE A 433 18.52 -20.82 3.48
N PHE A 434 19.68 -21.43 3.26
CA PHE A 434 20.79 -21.38 4.22
C PHE A 434 21.91 -20.52 3.65
N SER A 435 22.38 -19.56 4.42
CA SER A 435 23.65 -18.89 4.15
C SER A 435 24.75 -19.60 4.93
N ILE A 436 25.89 -19.85 4.28
CA ILE A 436 27.00 -20.57 4.88
C ILE A 436 28.18 -19.62 5.03
N LYS A 437 28.61 -19.37 6.26
CA LYS A 437 29.85 -18.66 6.55
C LYS A 437 30.95 -19.68 6.80
N VAL A 438 32.00 -19.63 5.98
CA VAL A 438 33.16 -20.50 6.11
C VAL A 438 34.28 -19.71 6.77
N THR A 439 34.76 -20.20 7.91
CA THR A 439 36.03 -19.75 8.49
C THR A 439 37.09 -20.75 8.04
N PRO A 440 38.01 -20.37 7.14
CA PRO A 440 38.97 -21.31 6.56
C PRO A 440 39.92 -21.85 7.63
N ALA A 441 40.40 -23.07 7.40
CA ALA A 441 41.40 -23.68 8.27
C ALA A 441 42.69 -22.84 8.28
N VAL A 442 43.27 -22.64 9.46
CA VAL A 442 44.60 -22.02 9.56
C VAL A 442 45.63 -23.14 9.46
N LEU A 443 46.52 -23.05 8.47
CA LEU A 443 47.63 -23.99 8.29
C LEU A 443 48.87 -23.47 9.02
N GLY A 444 49.56 -24.34 9.76
CA GLY A 444 50.85 -24.03 10.35
C GLY A 444 52.00 -24.05 9.33
N THR A 445 53.20 -23.67 9.75
CA THR A 445 54.41 -23.52 8.90
C THR A 445 54.80 -24.79 8.11
N ASN A 446 54.32 -25.97 8.53
CA ASN A 446 54.57 -27.27 7.87
C ASN A 446 53.36 -27.81 7.07
N GLY A 447 52.34 -26.99 6.79
CA GLY A 447 51.13 -27.42 6.08
C GLY A 447 50.17 -28.29 6.90
N THR A 448 50.47 -28.55 8.17
CA THR A 448 49.54 -29.23 9.09
C THR A 448 48.46 -28.25 9.57
N PRO A 449 47.16 -28.60 9.50
CA PRO A 449 46.09 -27.72 9.98
C PRO A 449 46.17 -27.57 11.50
N ILE A 450 46.32 -26.33 11.99
CA ILE A 450 46.31 -25.98 13.42
C ILE A 450 44.91 -25.58 13.92
N SER A 451 43.99 -25.29 13.00
CA SER A 451 42.55 -25.13 13.27
C SER A 451 41.75 -25.65 12.08
N GLN A 452 40.71 -26.43 12.33
CA GLN A 452 39.84 -26.96 11.27
C GLN A 452 38.92 -25.87 10.72
N ALA A 453 38.51 -26.01 9.46
CA ALA A 453 37.54 -25.11 8.86
C ALA A 453 36.20 -25.24 9.59
N VAL A 454 35.63 -24.11 10.04
CA VAL A 454 34.32 -24.07 10.70
C VAL A 454 33.28 -23.61 9.70
N TYR A 455 32.21 -24.40 9.59
CA TYR A 455 31.05 -24.10 8.74
C TYR A 455 29.89 -23.67 9.63
N GLU A 456 29.52 -22.40 9.55
CA GLU A 456 28.36 -21.86 10.25
C GLU A 456 27.20 -21.73 9.24
N SER A 457 26.12 -22.46 9.48
CA SER A 457 24.90 -22.38 8.66
C SER A 457 23.87 -21.51 9.36
N LYS A 458 23.48 -20.41 8.71
CA LYS A 458 22.42 -19.53 9.19
C LYS A 458 21.17 -19.68 8.33
N LEU A 459 20.06 -19.94 9.01
CA LEU A 459 18.73 -19.96 8.41
C LEU A 459 18.33 -18.55 7.97
N GLU A 460 18.03 -18.37 6.70
CA GLU A 460 17.46 -17.15 6.15
C GLU A 460 16.10 -17.45 5.51
N THR A 461 15.18 -16.50 5.55
CA THR A 461 13.82 -16.69 5.05
C THR A 461 13.41 -15.51 4.19
N VAL A 462 12.90 -15.80 2.99
CA VAL A 462 12.37 -14.79 2.07
C VAL A 462 10.86 -14.98 1.89
N PRO A 463 10.03 -13.98 2.22
CA PRO A 463 8.60 -14.03 1.99
C PRO A 463 8.29 -13.84 0.50
N VAL A 464 7.58 -14.80 -0.08
CA VAL A 464 7.18 -14.80 -1.49
C VAL A 464 5.65 -14.81 -1.56
N GLY A 465 5.03 -13.79 -2.16
CA GLY A 465 3.59 -13.72 -2.32
C GLY A 465 3.09 -12.30 -2.51
N PHE A 466 1.93 -12.00 -1.94
CA PHE A 466 1.26 -10.70 -2.05
C PHE A 466 1.25 -9.96 -0.72
N VAL A 467 1.68 -8.71 -0.73
CA VAL A 467 1.57 -7.79 0.40
C VAL A 467 0.91 -6.51 -0.07
N MET A 468 -0.01 -5.95 0.69
CA MET A 468 -0.66 -4.68 0.38
C MET A 468 -0.88 -3.88 1.64
N SER A 469 -0.35 -2.65 1.68
CA SER A 469 -0.80 -1.65 2.63
C SER A 469 -1.80 -0.73 1.97
N VAL A 470 -2.84 -0.35 2.71
CA VAL A 470 -3.90 0.50 2.19
C VAL A 470 -4.45 1.43 3.26
N THR A 471 -4.67 2.70 2.93
CA THR A 471 -5.28 3.71 3.79
C THR A 471 -6.41 4.38 3.02
N PRO A 472 -7.68 4.09 3.35
CA PRO A 472 -8.81 4.73 2.72
C PRO A 472 -9.25 5.99 3.47
N GLN A 473 -9.80 6.94 2.71
CA GLN A 473 -10.55 8.09 3.18
C GLN A 473 -11.89 8.10 2.46
N ILE A 474 -12.99 8.07 3.21
CA ILE A 474 -14.35 8.04 2.67
C ILE A 474 -14.95 9.44 2.75
N SER A 475 -15.39 9.96 1.62
CA SER A 475 -16.11 11.23 1.50
C SER A 475 -17.61 11.06 1.73
N ASP A 476 -18.34 12.14 2.01
CA ASP A 476 -19.78 12.10 2.26
C ASP A 476 -20.59 11.58 1.06
N ASN A 477 -20.09 11.77 -0.17
CA ASN A 477 -20.71 11.30 -1.41
C ASN A 477 -20.41 9.81 -1.73
N ASP A 478 -19.99 9.01 -0.76
CA ASP A 478 -19.55 7.62 -0.95
C ASP A 478 -18.38 7.46 -1.95
N GLU A 479 -17.62 8.53 -2.26
CA GLU A 479 -16.34 8.40 -2.96
C GLU A 479 -15.23 8.04 -1.97
N VAL A 480 -14.32 7.16 -2.38
CA VAL A 480 -13.22 6.68 -1.55
C VAL A 480 -11.89 7.12 -2.17
N THR A 481 -11.13 7.93 -1.45
CA THR A 481 -9.73 8.22 -1.75
C THR A 481 -8.86 7.17 -1.07
N ILE A 482 -7.99 6.50 -1.81
CA ILE A 482 -7.23 5.34 -1.33
C ILE A 482 -5.76 5.57 -1.62
N ASN A 483 -4.95 5.57 -0.57
CA ASN A 483 -3.51 5.38 -0.69
C ASN A 483 -3.24 3.88 -0.61
N VAL A 484 -2.63 3.28 -1.63
CA VAL A 484 -2.40 1.84 -1.68
C VAL A 484 -1.00 1.53 -2.22
N ARG A 485 -0.38 0.55 -1.60
CA ARG A 485 0.93 0.02 -1.99
C ARG A 485 0.88 -1.51 -2.06
N PRO A 486 0.61 -2.09 -3.24
CA PRO A 486 0.77 -3.53 -3.43
C PRO A 486 2.24 -3.87 -3.77
N THR A 487 2.70 -4.97 -3.21
CA THR A 487 3.98 -5.63 -3.48
C THR A 487 3.70 -7.09 -3.82
N ILE A 488 4.12 -7.51 -5.02
CA ILE A 488 4.02 -8.90 -5.47
C ILE A 488 5.43 -9.45 -5.58
N THR A 489 5.73 -10.54 -4.86
CA THR A 489 7.01 -11.24 -4.93
C THR A 489 6.81 -12.66 -5.45
N ARG A 490 7.71 -13.10 -6.33
CA ARG A 490 7.75 -14.47 -6.86
C ARG A 490 9.18 -14.97 -7.02
N ILE A 491 9.38 -16.28 -6.93
CA ILE A 491 10.68 -16.92 -7.24
C ILE A 491 10.78 -17.07 -8.76
N VAL A 492 11.86 -16.57 -9.36
CA VAL A 492 12.12 -16.70 -10.81
C VAL A 492 13.17 -17.77 -11.15
N GLY A 493 13.96 -18.20 -10.16
CA GLY A 493 14.96 -19.24 -10.33
C GLY A 493 15.75 -19.49 -9.04
N TYR A 494 16.75 -20.36 -9.13
CA TYR A 494 17.72 -20.61 -8.07
C TYR A 494 19.12 -20.52 -8.64
N VAL A 495 20.02 -19.88 -7.90
CA VAL A 495 21.45 -19.79 -8.24
C VAL A 495 22.22 -20.60 -7.20
N ASN A 496 23.23 -21.35 -7.64
CA ASN A 496 24.10 -22.05 -6.70
C ASN A 496 25.01 -21.05 -5.99
N ASP A 497 25.23 -21.24 -4.70
CA ASP A 497 26.17 -20.45 -3.92
C ASP A 497 27.57 -20.50 -4.56
N PRO A 498 28.22 -19.35 -4.85
CA PRO A 498 29.54 -19.31 -5.47
C PRO A 498 30.68 -19.74 -4.55
N ASN A 499 30.41 -20.11 -3.29
CA ASN A 499 31.44 -20.51 -2.33
C ASN A 499 32.27 -21.73 -2.81
N PRO A 500 33.58 -21.57 -3.07
CA PRO A 500 34.42 -22.64 -3.61
C PRO A 500 34.56 -23.84 -2.65
N ALA A 501 34.47 -23.63 -1.33
CA ALA A 501 34.54 -24.72 -0.36
C ALA A 501 33.35 -25.69 -0.46
N LEU A 502 32.18 -25.21 -0.90
CA LEU A 502 31.00 -26.05 -1.14
C LEU A 502 31.13 -26.85 -2.44
N ALA A 503 31.75 -26.25 -3.46
CA ALA A 503 32.05 -26.92 -4.72
C ALA A 503 33.04 -28.07 -4.51
N ASP A 504 34.09 -27.86 -3.70
CA ASP A 504 35.08 -28.88 -3.33
C ASP A 504 34.44 -30.03 -2.52
N ALA A 505 33.48 -29.71 -1.64
CA ALA A 505 32.73 -30.68 -0.85
C ALA A 505 31.57 -31.36 -1.60
N LYS A 506 31.33 -31.01 -2.87
CA LYS A 506 30.17 -31.47 -3.68
C LYS A 506 28.81 -31.18 -3.03
N VAL A 507 28.70 -30.13 -2.24
CA VAL A 507 27.45 -29.70 -1.59
C VAL A 507 26.79 -28.63 -2.45
N THR A 508 25.55 -28.87 -2.91
CA THR A 508 24.79 -27.88 -3.67
C THR A 508 23.93 -27.03 -2.74
N SER A 509 24.35 -25.79 -2.49
CA SER A 509 23.52 -24.78 -1.82
C SER A 509 22.82 -23.92 -2.88
N ARG A 510 21.49 -23.88 -2.86
CA ARG A 510 20.67 -23.12 -3.83
C ARG A 510 20.05 -21.92 -3.16
N VAL A 511 20.30 -20.74 -3.70
CA VAL A 511 19.74 -19.47 -3.25
C VAL A 511 18.62 -19.05 -4.21
N PRO A 512 17.40 -18.76 -3.74
CA PRO A 512 16.30 -18.32 -4.60
C PRO A 512 16.55 -16.92 -5.15
N VAL A 513 16.24 -16.71 -6.43
CA VAL A 513 16.19 -15.40 -7.08
C VAL A 513 14.75 -14.90 -7.01
N ILE A 514 14.54 -13.77 -6.32
CA ILE A 514 13.22 -13.17 -6.15
C ILE A 514 13.02 -12.03 -7.12
N GLN A 515 11.87 -12.02 -7.79
CA GLN A 515 11.37 -10.85 -8.50
C GLN A 515 10.29 -10.19 -7.64
N ALA A 516 10.47 -8.91 -7.33
CA ALA A 516 9.49 -8.07 -6.66
C ALA A 516 8.92 -7.06 -7.65
N ARG A 517 7.62 -6.81 -7.56
CA ARG A 517 6.92 -5.74 -8.27
C ARG A 517 6.19 -4.91 -7.23
N GLU A 518 6.58 -3.65 -7.11
CA GLU A 518 6.06 -2.74 -6.09
C GLU A 518 5.51 -1.49 -6.75
N LEU A 519 4.35 -1.05 -6.29
CA LEU A 519 3.66 0.13 -6.80
C LEU A 519 3.16 0.95 -5.60
N GLU A 520 3.06 2.26 -5.73
CA GLU A 520 2.38 3.13 -4.76
C GLU A 520 1.53 4.12 -5.56
N SER A 521 0.27 4.27 -5.17
CA SER A 521 -0.63 5.21 -5.83
C SER A 521 -1.64 5.78 -4.85
N LEU A 522 -2.03 7.04 -5.10
CA LEU A 522 -3.14 7.71 -4.44
C LEU A 522 -4.21 7.97 -5.50
N MET A 523 -5.39 7.38 -5.32
CA MET A 523 -6.48 7.48 -6.29
C MET A 523 -7.82 7.71 -5.59
N LYS A 524 -8.73 8.41 -6.28
CA LYS A 524 -10.10 8.61 -5.83
C LYS A 524 -11.06 7.82 -6.71
N VAL A 525 -11.89 6.99 -6.09
CA VAL A 525 -12.73 6.01 -6.78
C VAL A 525 -14.12 6.02 -6.14
N PRO A 526 -15.21 6.13 -6.91
CA PRO A 526 -16.56 6.00 -6.36
C PRO A 526 -16.81 4.59 -5.79
N SER A 527 -17.66 4.48 -4.76
CA SER A 527 -18.04 3.17 -4.19
C SER A 527 -18.59 2.23 -5.26
N GLY A 528 -18.10 1.00 -5.29
CA GLY A 528 -18.52 -0.06 -6.21
C GLY A 528 -17.85 -0.03 -7.58
N GLN A 529 -17.13 1.03 -7.95
CA GLN A 529 -16.46 1.17 -9.24
C GLN A 529 -15.05 0.60 -9.22
N ILE A 530 -14.54 0.23 -10.40
CA ILE A 530 -13.21 -0.34 -10.58
C ILE A 530 -12.26 0.75 -11.07
N ALA A 531 -11.20 0.99 -10.32
CA ALA A 531 -10.04 1.76 -10.77
C ALA A 531 -8.93 0.83 -11.27
N VAL A 532 -8.24 1.27 -12.32
CA VAL A 532 -7.05 0.62 -12.84
C VAL A 532 -5.84 1.34 -12.24
N MET A 533 -5.07 0.66 -11.39
CA MET A 533 -3.88 1.28 -10.77
C MET A 533 -2.70 1.41 -11.72
N GLY A 534 -2.65 0.54 -12.73
CA GLY A 534 -1.61 0.55 -13.75
C GLY A 534 -1.42 -0.82 -14.36
N GLY A 535 -0.63 -0.84 -15.43
CA GLY A 535 -0.15 -2.07 -16.04
C GLY A 535 1.29 -1.98 -16.52
N LEU A 536 2.01 -3.09 -16.47
CA LEU A 536 3.36 -3.23 -17.00
C LEU A 536 3.32 -4.28 -18.10
N MET A 537 3.66 -3.86 -19.32
CA MET A 537 3.85 -4.76 -20.46
C MET A 537 5.36 -4.87 -20.74
N GLN A 538 5.87 -6.09 -20.74
CA GLN A 538 7.25 -6.42 -21.10
C GLN A 538 7.22 -7.37 -22.30
N ASP A 539 7.96 -7.02 -23.34
CA ASP A 539 8.21 -7.90 -24.48
C ASP A 539 9.70 -8.26 -24.51
N SER A 540 10.01 -9.53 -24.69
CA SER A 540 11.38 -10.05 -24.76
C SER A 540 11.48 -10.96 -25.97
N VAL A 541 12.40 -10.67 -26.88
CA VAL A 541 12.63 -11.46 -28.09
C VAL A 541 14.08 -11.91 -28.10
N ASP A 542 14.29 -13.21 -27.98
CA ASP A 542 15.59 -13.86 -28.03
C ASP A 542 15.73 -14.60 -29.36
N ASN A 543 16.62 -14.11 -30.21
CA ASN A 543 16.91 -14.67 -31.53
C ASN A 543 18.29 -15.34 -31.52
N LEU A 544 18.30 -16.68 -31.52
CA LEU A 544 19.53 -17.47 -31.59
C LEU A 544 19.61 -18.15 -32.97
N LYS A 545 20.66 -17.84 -33.73
CA LYS A 545 20.94 -18.45 -35.03
C LYS A 545 22.34 -19.05 -35.01
N ASP A 546 22.39 -20.37 -34.99
CA ASP A 546 23.62 -21.15 -35.16
C ASP A 546 23.68 -21.66 -36.60
N GLY A 547 24.87 -21.85 -37.16
CA GLY A 547 24.97 -22.37 -38.52
C GLY A 547 26.40 -22.64 -38.94
N ILE A 548 26.55 -23.42 -40.00
CA ILE A 548 27.86 -23.68 -40.58
C ILE A 548 28.32 -22.39 -41.28
N PRO A 549 29.50 -21.84 -40.95
CA PRO A 549 30.02 -20.65 -41.63
C PRO A 549 30.15 -20.94 -43.14
N LEU A 550 29.94 -19.93 -43.99
CA LEU A 550 29.94 -20.00 -45.46
C LEU A 550 28.70 -20.63 -46.11
N LEU A 551 28.21 -21.77 -45.61
CA LEU A 551 27.01 -22.45 -46.17
C LEU A 551 25.69 -21.79 -45.70
N SER A 552 25.65 -21.33 -44.44
CA SER A 552 24.46 -20.67 -43.87
C SER A 552 24.15 -19.28 -44.46
N SER A 553 25.12 -18.67 -45.15
CA SER A 553 24.98 -17.34 -45.80
C SER A 553 24.51 -17.40 -47.25
N VAL A 554 24.39 -18.59 -47.85
CA VAL A 554 23.94 -18.72 -49.24
C VAL A 554 22.44 -18.43 -49.31
N PRO A 555 21.98 -17.47 -50.14
CA PRO A 555 20.54 -17.23 -50.33
C PRO A 555 19.86 -18.50 -50.84
N VAL A 556 18.62 -18.75 -50.43
CA VAL A 556 17.77 -19.91 -50.78
C VAL A 556 18.10 -21.22 -50.06
N ILE A 557 19.36 -21.63 -49.93
CA ILE A 557 19.72 -22.91 -49.29
C ILE A 557 20.35 -22.78 -47.89
N GLY A 558 20.73 -21.58 -47.47
CA GLY A 558 21.42 -21.35 -46.20
C GLY A 558 20.63 -21.77 -44.96
N ASP A 559 19.29 -21.71 -45.01
CA ASP A 559 18.43 -22.10 -43.90
C ASP A 559 18.45 -23.62 -43.61
N LEU A 560 18.82 -24.47 -44.59
CA LEU A 560 19.03 -25.91 -44.35
C LEU A 560 20.32 -26.17 -43.55
N PHE A 561 21.29 -25.26 -43.60
CA PHE A 561 22.59 -25.35 -42.94
C PHE A 561 22.69 -24.45 -41.71
N SER A 562 21.56 -23.95 -41.22
CA SER A 562 21.45 -23.17 -39.98
C SER A 562 20.37 -23.73 -39.05
N PHE A 563 20.57 -23.54 -37.76
CA PHE A 563 19.63 -23.80 -36.70
C PHE A 563 19.15 -22.46 -36.15
N ARG A 564 17.84 -22.23 -36.18
CA ARG A 564 17.18 -21.03 -35.69
C ARG A 564 16.32 -21.38 -34.50
N ASN A 565 16.50 -20.64 -33.41
CA ASN A 565 15.69 -20.71 -32.22
C ASN A 565 15.25 -19.28 -31.87
N GLU A 566 13.96 -19.00 -32.05
CA GLU A 566 13.34 -17.71 -31.79
C GLU A 566 12.36 -17.85 -30.64
N THR A 567 12.66 -17.21 -29.52
CA THR A 567 11.81 -17.20 -28.33
C THR A 567 11.28 -15.79 -28.10
N SER A 568 9.96 -15.60 -28.24
CA SER A 568 9.27 -14.36 -27.90
C SER A 568 8.43 -14.56 -26.64
N THR A 569 8.62 -13.71 -25.64
CA THR A 569 7.87 -13.73 -24.38
C THR A 569 7.27 -12.36 -24.12
N LYS A 570 5.93 -12.29 -24.10
CA LYS A 570 5.17 -11.11 -23.70
C LYS A 570 4.55 -11.33 -22.32
N THR A 571 4.82 -10.43 -21.39
CA THR A 571 4.25 -10.43 -20.04
C THR A 571 3.47 -9.14 -19.81
N GLU A 572 2.21 -9.27 -19.39
CA GLU A 572 1.34 -8.14 -19.07
C GLU A 572 0.82 -8.32 -17.64
N LEU A 573 1.09 -7.35 -16.78
CA LEU A 573 0.54 -7.26 -15.43
C LEU A 573 -0.44 -6.10 -15.38
N VAL A 574 -1.66 -6.32 -14.89
CA VAL A 574 -2.65 -5.27 -14.65
C VAL A 574 -3.21 -5.44 -13.24
N ILE A 575 -3.34 -4.33 -12.51
CA ILE A 575 -3.91 -4.32 -11.17
C ILE A 575 -5.17 -3.46 -11.15
N PHE A 576 -6.28 -4.09 -10.80
CA PHE A 576 -7.57 -3.45 -10.59
C PHE A 576 -7.87 -3.31 -9.10
N MET A 577 -8.56 -2.24 -8.74
CA MET A 577 -8.95 -1.95 -7.37
C MET A 577 -10.41 -1.52 -7.34
N ARG A 578 -11.17 -2.11 -6.44
CA ARG A 578 -12.60 -1.84 -6.27
C ARG A 578 -12.91 -1.60 -4.80
N PRO A 579 -13.09 -0.35 -4.36
CA PRO A 579 -13.61 -0.05 -3.04
C PRO A 579 -15.13 -0.14 -3.00
N VAL A 580 -15.69 -0.65 -1.92
CA VAL A 580 -17.13 -0.68 -1.64
C VAL A 580 -17.34 -0.18 -0.22
N VAL A 581 -18.00 0.97 -0.06
CA VAL A 581 -18.34 1.51 1.27
C VAL A 581 -19.37 0.60 1.93
N ILE A 582 -19.08 0.16 3.16
CA ILE A 582 -19.95 -0.68 3.96
C ILE A 582 -20.82 0.21 4.84
N LYS A 583 -22.14 0.08 4.71
CA LYS A 583 -23.18 0.73 5.50
C LYS A 583 -23.69 -0.20 6.60
N ASP A 584 -23.88 -1.47 6.30
CA ASP A 584 -24.24 -2.50 7.27
C ASP A 584 -23.21 -3.64 7.27
N ALA A 585 -22.36 -3.65 8.30
CA ALA A 585 -21.31 -4.64 8.51
C ALA A 585 -21.87 -5.96 9.06
N SER A 586 -22.96 -6.47 8.48
CA SER A 586 -23.60 -7.73 8.85
C SER A 586 -23.64 -8.71 7.67
N VAL A 587 -23.69 -10.01 7.98
CA VAL A 587 -23.86 -11.08 6.97
C VAL A 587 -25.21 -10.94 6.23
N ASN A 588 -26.19 -10.26 6.83
CA ASN A 588 -27.49 -9.99 6.22
C ASN A 588 -27.52 -8.65 5.43
N GLY A 589 -26.48 -7.83 5.58
CA GLY A 589 -26.31 -6.51 4.96
C GLY A 589 -25.33 -6.53 3.80
N ASP A 590 -24.20 -5.82 3.91
CA ASP A 590 -23.24 -5.71 2.82
C ASP A 590 -22.32 -6.94 2.68
N TYR A 591 -22.29 -7.83 3.69
CA TYR A 591 -21.52 -9.07 3.64
C TYR A 591 -22.32 -10.30 3.17
N ARG A 592 -23.51 -10.13 2.58
CA ARG A 592 -24.36 -11.25 2.11
C ARG A 592 -23.67 -12.23 1.19
N ASN A 593 -22.80 -11.74 0.31
CA ASN A 593 -22.07 -12.57 -0.63
C ASN A 593 -21.05 -13.51 0.06
N TYR A 594 -20.76 -13.29 1.34
CA TYR A 594 -19.87 -14.13 2.14
C TYR A 594 -20.61 -15.16 2.97
N ARG A 595 -21.95 -15.14 2.99
CA ARG A 595 -22.76 -16.08 3.77
C ARG A 595 -22.45 -17.53 3.38
N ASP A 596 -22.32 -17.80 2.08
CA ASP A 596 -22.05 -19.13 1.54
C ASP A 596 -20.63 -19.63 1.85
N LEU A 597 -19.74 -18.75 2.33
CA LEU A 597 -18.38 -19.09 2.75
C LEU A 597 -18.29 -19.38 4.26
N LEU A 598 -19.39 -19.20 5.00
CA LEU A 598 -19.43 -19.49 6.43
C LEU A 598 -19.50 -21.01 6.64
N PRO A 599 -18.65 -21.57 7.52
CA PRO A 599 -18.69 -23.00 7.80
C PRO A 599 -19.96 -23.36 8.56
N GLY A 600 -20.80 -24.23 7.97
CA GLY A 600 -21.84 -24.97 8.70
C GLY A 600 -23.27 -24.44 8.63
N GLU A 601 -23.61 -23.52 7.74
CA GLU A 601 -25.01 -23.13 7.53
C GLU A 601 -25.60 -24.01 6.41
N PRO A 602 -26.57 -24.91 6.70
CA PRO A 602 -27.31 -25.59 5.64
C PRO A 602 -28.09 -24.54 4.86
N ASP A 603 -28.26 -24.76 3.56
CA ASP A 603 -29.07 -23.96 2.63
C ASP A 603 -30.49 -23.74 3.19
N THR A 604 -30.64 -22.79 4.11
CA THR A 604 -31.93 -22.29 4.54
C THR A 604 -32.19 -21.11 3.63
N GLU A 605 -32.69 -21.45 2.44
CA GLU A 605 -33.62 -20.55 1.77
C GLU A 605 -34.66 -20.15 2.82
N PRO A 606 -34.90 -18.85 3.06
CA PRO A 606 -36.05 -18.44 3.82
C PRO A 606 -37.27 -18.68 2.92
N TYR A 607 -37.76 -19.92 2.88
CA TYR A 607 -39.15 -20.13 2.50
C TYR A 607 -39.99 -19.43 3.57
N PRO A 608 -40.80 -18.42 3.21
CA PRO A 608 -41.77 -17.89 4.15
C PRO A 608 -42.77 -19.01 4.42
N VAL A 609 -42.75 -19.56 5.63
CA VAL A 609 -43.81 -20.44 6.12
C VAL A 609 -45.13 -19.64 6.10
N PRO A 610 -46.14 -20.02 5.30
CA PRO A 610 -47.43 -19.39 5.39
C PRO A 610 -48.08 -19.89 6.69
N SER A 611 -48.21 -19.01 7.67
CA SER A 611 -49.14 -19.22 8.76
C SER A 611 -50.55 -19.07 8.21
N THR A 612 -51.37 -20.11 8.33
CA THR A 612 -52.81 -20.04 8.65
C THR A 612 -53.41 -21.44 8.55
N TYR A 613 -53.75 -22.01 9.71
CA TYR A 613 -54.78 -23.04 9.78
C TYR A 613 -56.14 -22.36 9.54
N PRO A 614 -56.98 -22.80 8.60
CA PRO A 614 -58.33 -22.30 8.49
C PRO A 614 -59.22 -22.98 9.54
N VAL A 615 -59.90 -22.16 10.34
CA VAL A 615 -61.03 -22.55 11.20
C VAL A 615 -62.15 -23.11 10.29
N PRO A 616 -62.76 -24.27 10.59
CA PRO A 616 -63.84 -24.80 9.77
C PRO A 616 -65.11 -23.96 9.99
N THR A 617 -65.61 -23.34 8.92
CA THR A 617 -66.91 -22.69 8.89
C THR A 617 -68.00 -23.75 8.73
N ALA A 618 -69.00 -23.70 9.61
CA ALA A 618 -70.17 -24.56 9.60
C ALA A 618 -70.97 -24.40 8.30
N LYS A 619 -71.31 -25.53 7.67
CA LYS A 619 -72.38 -25.61 6.67
C LYS A 619 -73.64 -26.14 7.34
N ALA A 620 -74.66 -25.30 7.40
CA ALA A 620 -76.05 -25.72 7.54
C ALA A 620 -76.61 -26.03 6.14
N ASN A 621 -77.04 -27.27 5.91
CA ASN A 621 -78.38 -27.62 5.41
C ASN A 621 -78.50 -29.10 5.01
N GLY A 622 -79.55 -29.75 5.51
CA GLY A 622 -80.43 -30.58 4.68
C GLY A 622 -80.36 -32.11 4.83
N SER A 623 -80.89 -32.64 5.93
CA SER A 623 -81.93 -33.70 5.97
C SER A 623 -82.21 -34.12 7.41
#